data_AF-A0A4U2YVJ7-F1
#
_entry.id   AF-A0A4U2YVJ7-F1
#
_cell.length_a   1.000
_cell.length_b   1.000
_cell.length_c   1.000
_cell.angle_alpha   90.00
_cell.angle_beta   90.00
_cell.angle_gamma   90.00
#
_symmetry.space_group_name_H-M   'P 1'
#
loop_
_entity.id
_entity.type
_entity.pdbx_description
1 polymer ?
#
loop_
_entity_poly.entity_id
_entity_poly.type
_entity_poly.pdbx_seq_one_letter_code
_entity_poly.pdbx_strand_id
1 'polypeptide(L)'
;MLHIFETKIKETIRVIHNNLDAMHENIETLKRNGYSGNTRYSMVGIPLVTEEMGDVLNVGEFIARHPEVEVQYPKENDYFHTRPYIYVTEHEREVNE
;
A
#
# COMPACT_ATOMS: atom_id res chain seq x y z
N MET A 1 -6.38 -25.25 -28.75
CA MET A 1 -5.87 -26.13 -27.69
C MET A 1 -5.29 -25.24 -26.61
N LEU A 2 -5.90 -25.23 -25.43
CA LEU A 2 -5.46 -24.39 -24.30
C LEU A 2 -4.51 -25.22 -23.43
N HIS A 3 -3.32 -24.69 -23.16
CA HIS A 3 -2.38 -25.29 -22.23
C HIS A 3 -2.27 -24.39 -21.00
N ILE A 4 -2.83 -24.86 -19.88
CA ILE A 4 -2.64 -24.26 -18.56
C ILE A 4 -1.52 -25.05 -17.89
N PHE A 5 -0.47 -24.36 -17.45
CA PHE A 5 0.71 -24.98 -16.85
C PHE A 5 0.58 -25.15 -15.33
N GLU A 6 -0.13 -24.23 -14.66
CA GLU A 6 -0.39 -24.28 -13.22
C GLU A 6 -1.56 -23.36 -12.87
N THR A 7 -2.32 -23.71 -11.83
CA THR A 7 -3.34 -22.84 -11.22
C THR A 7 -3.03 -22.73 -9.73
N LYS A 8 -3.00 -21.50 -9.22
CA LYS A 8 -2.71 -21.20 -7.81
C LYS A 8 -3.78 -20.29 -7.24
N ILE A 9 -4.16 -20.53 -6.00
CA ILE A 9 -5.05 -19.64 -5.25
C ILE A 9 -4.18 -18.72 -4.40
N LYS A 10 -4.52 -17.44 -4.42
CA LYS A 10 -3.81 -16.42 -3.65
C LYS A 10 -4.77 -15.67 -2.76
N GLU A 11 -4.30 -15.36 -1.57
CA GLU A 11 -4.90 -14.34 -0.71
C GLU A 11 -4.18 -13.02 -0.97
N THR A 12 -4.96 -11.96 -1.18
CA THR A 12 -4.46 -10.59 -1.33
C THR A 12 -4.96 -9.75 -0.17
N ILE A 13 -4.05 -9.02 0.48
CA ILE A 13 -4.37 -8.03 1.49
C ILE A 13 -3.89 -6.66 1.05
N ARG A 14 -4.61 -5.62 1.49
CA ARG A 14 -4.22 -4.22 1.31
C ARG A 14 -4.08 -3.59 2.69
N VAL A 15 -2.95 -2.94 2.94
CA VAL A 15 -2.59 -2.43 4.27
C VAL A 15 -2.33 -0.94 4.17
N ILE A 16 -3.02 -0.16 5.02
CA ILE A 16 -2.74 1.26 5.20
C ILE A 16 -1.72 1.40 6.33
N HIS A 17 -0.73 2.26 6.16
CA HIS A 17 0.32 2.51 7.14
C HIS A 17 0.29 3.97 7.58
N ASN A 18 0.46 4.19 8.87
CA ASN A 18 0.42 5.55 9.43
C ASN A 18 1.64 6.38 9.03
N ASN A 19 2.79 5.75 8.82
CA ASN A 19 4.00 6.42 8.36
C ASN A 19 4.92 5.47 7.60
N LEU A 20 5.99 6.01 7.04
CA LEU A 20 6.97 5.28 6.23
C LEU A 20 7.70 4.19 7.03
N ASP A 21 8.04 4.45 8.29
CA ASP A 21 8.75 3.49 9.13
C ASP A 21 7.86 2.28 9.45
N ALA A 22 6.59 2.54 9.82
CA ALA A 22 5.58 1.51 10.02
C ALA A 22 5.30 0.70 8.75
N MET A 23 5.39 1.33 7.57
CA MET A 23 5.30 0.63 6.29
C MET A 23 6.45 -0.37 6.12
N HIS A 24 7.70 0.06 6.32
CA HIS A 24 8.86 -0.83 6.20
C HIS A 24 8.82 -1.99 7.21
N GLU A 25 8.49 -1.71 8.47
CA GLU A 25 8.39 -2.75 9.50
C GLU A 25 7.29 -3.78 9.18
N ASN A 26 6.13 -3.31 8.74
CA ASN A 26 5.03 -4.18 8.36
C ASN A 26 5.38 -5.02 7.13
N ILE A 27 6.02 -4.46 6.12
CA ILE A 27 6.49 -5.21 4.94
C ILE A 27 7.41 -6.36 5.36
N GLU A 28 8.41 -6.10 6.21
CA GLU A 28 9.34 -7.14 6.66
C GLU A 28 8.65 -8.19 7.54
N THR A 29 7.63 -7.79 8.30
CA THR A 29 6.80 -8.72 9.08
C THR A 29 5.92 -9.58 8.16
N LEU A 30 5.29 -9.00 7.14
CA LEU A 30 4.46 -9.70 6.17
C LEU A 30 5.27 -10.70 5.34
N LYS A 31 6.48 -10.33 4.91
CA LYS A 31 7.44 -11.24 4.25
C LYS A 31 7.74 -12.48 5.10
N ARG A 32 8.01 -12.27 6.40
CA ARG A 32 8.25 -13.38 7.34
C ARG A 32 7.02 -14.29 7.52
N ASN A 33 5.82 -13.76 7.30
CA ASN A 33 4.56 -14.50 7.37
C ASN A 33 4.12 -15.10 6.01
N GLY A 34 5.01 -15.10 5.01
CA GLY A 34 4.77 -15.72 3.71
C GLY A 34 4.03 -14.84 2.69
N TYR A 35 3.78 -13.57 3.01
CA TYR A 35 3.30 -12.61 2.02
C TYR A 35 4.44 -12.09 1.14
N SER A 36 4.10 -11.65 -0.07
CA SER A 36 5.02 -10.93 -0.95
C SER A 36 5.49 -9.63 -0.29
N GLY A 37 6.62 -9.09 -0.75
CA GLY A 37 7.14 -7.83 -0.19
C GLY A 37 6.28 -6.62 -0.50
N ASN A 38 5.63 -6.60 -1.67
CA ASN A 38 4.59 -5.68 -2.13
C ASN A 38 4.30 -6.06 -3.60
N THR A 39 3.05 -6.12 -4.02
CA THR A 39 2.65 -6.48 -5.40
C THR A 39 2.54 -5.28 -6.33
N ARG A 40 2.40 -4.06 -5.79
CA ARG A 40 2.46 -2.81 -6.56
C ARG A 40 3.92 -2.37 -6.74
N TYR A 41 4.63 -3.04 -7.63
CA TYR A 41 5.99 -2.70 -8.04
C TYR A 41 5.95 -1.70 -9.20
N SER A 42 6.71 -0.60 -9.12
CA SER A 42 7.04 0.22 -10.30
C SER A 42 8.43 -0.16 -10.82
N MET A 43 8.60 -0.20 -12.14
CA MET A 43 9.80 -0.65 -12.86
C MET A 43 11.10 0.12 -12.54
N VAL A 44 11.05 1.15 -11.69
CA VAL A 44 12.20 2.02 -11.35
C VAL A 44 12.67 1.91 -9.90
N GLY A 45 12.19 0.91 -9.14
CA GLY A 45 12.81 0.53 -7.86
C GLY A 45 12.59 1.50 -6.70
N ILE A 46 11.62 2.40 -6.79
CA ILE A 46 11.18 3.22 -5.65
C ILE A 46 9.89 2.61 -5.08
N PRO A 47 9.94 1.92 -3.92
CA PRO A 47 8.76 1.41 -3.25
C PRO A 47 8.09 2.53 -2.45
N LEU A 48 7.31 3.37 -3.12
CA LEU A 48 6.43 4.33 -2.46
C LEU A 48 5.05 4.22 -3.09
N VAL A 49 4.24 3.34 -2.53
CA VAL A 49 2.82 3.28 -2.87
C VAL A 49 2.12 4.25 -1.93
N THR A 50 2.01 5.47 -2.43
CA THR A 50 1.17 6.49 -1.82
C THR A 50 -0.10 6.58 -2.63
N GLU A 51 -1.24 6.67 -1.96
CA GLU A 51 -2.49 7.04 -2.61
C GLU A 51 -2.74 8.50 -2.31
N GLU A 52 -2.60 9.35 -3.33
CA GLU A 52 -3.00 10.74 -3.22
C GLU A 52 -4.50 10.81 -2.97
N MET A 53 -4.87 11.50 -1.92
CA MET A 53 -6.25 11.78 -1.61
C MET A 53 -6.72 12.92 -2.53
N GLY A 54 -8.00 12.87 -2.94
CA GLY A 54 -8.60 13.92 -3.77
C GLY A 54 -8.64 15.30 -3.09
N ASP A 55 -9.47 16.21 -3.59
CA ASP A 55 -9.57 17.57 -3.04
C ASP A 55 -9.75 17.59 -1.51
N VAL A 56 -9.28 18.67 -0.85
CA VAL A 56 -9.20 18.83 0.61
C VAL A 56 -10.52 18.53 1.35
N LEU A 57 -11.67 18.76 0.72
CA LEU A 57 -12.99 18.42 1.28
C LEU A 57 -13.19 16.90 1.47
N ASN A 58 -12.61 16.08 0.59
CA ASN A 58 -12.64 14.61 0.68
C ASN A 58 -11.72 14.10 1.78
N VAL A 59 -10.60 14.79 2.02
CA VAL A 59 -9.64 14.45 3.09
C VAL A 59 -10.28 14.61 4.47
N GLY A 60 -11.02 15.69 4.70
CA GLY A 60 -11.74 15.90 5.96
C GLY A 60 -12.79 14.82 6.24
N GLU A 61 -13.57 14.43 5.22
CA GLU A 61 -14.54 13.34 5.31
C GLU A 61 -13.87 11.98 5.53
N PHE A 62 -12.72 11.74 4.88
CA PHE A 62 -11.95 10.52 5.08
C PHE A 62 -11.46 10.41 6.53
N ILE A 63 -10.84 11.46 7.07
CA ILE A 63 -10.35 11.48 8.46
C ILE A 63 -11.49 11.26 9.45
N ALA A 64 -12.68 11.85 9.19
CA ALA A 64 -13.85 11.64 10.05
C ALA A 64 -14.35 10.18 10.04
N ARG A 65 -14.22 9.49 8.91
CA ARG A 65 -14.63 8.07 8.76
C ARG A 65 -13.56 7.08 9.21
N HIS A 66 -12.28 7.47 9.16
CA HIS A 66 -11.11 6.65 9.45
C HIS A 66 -10.15 7.39 10.40
N PRO A 67 -10.57 7.67 11.65
CA PRO A 67 -9.74 8.40 12.62
C PRO A 67 -8.46 7.66 13.02
N GLU A 68 -8.39 6.34 12.75
CA GLU A 68 -7.22 5.50 12.97
C GLU A 68 -6.11 5.68 11.93
N VAL A 69 -6.42 6.27 10.77
CA VAL A 69 -5.47 6.44 9.66
C VAL A 69 -4.78 7.79 9.75
N GLU A 70 -3.45 7.77 9.77
CA GLU A 70 -2.64 8.98 9.74
C GLU A 70 -2.44 9.46 8.29
N VAL A 71 -3.11 10.57 7.96
CA VAL A 71 -2.94 11.25 6.65
C VAL A 71 -1.67 12.09 6.68
N GLN A 72 -0.85 11.92 5.65
CA GLN A 72 0.37 12.68 5.40
C GLN A 72 0.06 13.91 4.56
N TYR A 73 0.81 14.99 4.80
CA TYR A 73 0.67 16.24 4.06
C TYR A 73 2.01 16.58 3.39
N PRO A 74 2.00 17.05 2.12
CA PRO A 74 3.20 17.51 1.45
C PRO A 74 3.94 18.57 2.27
N LYS A 75 5.27 18.42 2.34
CA LYS A 75 6.13 19.45 2.92
C LYS A 75 6.41 20.54 1.88
N GLU A 76 6.88 21.70 2.33
CA GLU A 76 7.39 22.72 1.43
C GLU A 76 8.55 22.13 0.59
N ASN A 77 8.45 22.21 -0.73
CA ASN A 77 9.35 21.58 -1.71
C ASN A 77 9.30 20.04 -1.81
N ASP A 78 8.18 19.41 -1.42
CA ASP A 78 7.94 18.01 -1.74
C ASP A 78 7.66 17.85 -3.25
N TYR A 79 8.62 17.24 -3.97
CA TYR A 79 8.53 17.04 -5.42
C TYR A 79 7.68 15.83 -5.81
N PHE A 80 7.42 14.92 -4.87
CA PHE A 80 6.73 13.66 -5.15
C PHE A 80 5.26 13.69 -4.76
N HIS A 81 4.88 14.54 -3.80
CA HIS A 81 3.51 14.67 -3.33
C HIS A 81 3.06 16.12 -3.43
N THR A 82 1.96 16.36 -4.16
CA THR A 82 1.35 17.70 -4.27
C THR A 82 0.05 17.82 -3.48
N ARG A 83 -0.42 16.71 -2.91
CA ARG A 83 -1.70 16.57 -2.20
C ARG A 83 -1.53 15.70 -0.96
N PRO A 84 -2.47 15.77 0.02
CA PRO A 84 -2.47 14.83 1.14
C PRO A 84 -2.49 13.38 0.65
N TYR A 85 -1.81 12.49 1.35
CA TYR A 85 -1.64 11.11 0.93
C TYR A 85 -1.59 10.15 2.12
N ILE A 86 -1.77 8.87 1.85
CA ILE A 86 -1.59 7.79 2.81
C ILE A 86 -0.61 6.77 2.24
N TYR A 87 0.14 6.09 3.12
CA TYR A 87 0.97 4.96 2.72
C TYR A 87 0.10 3.72 2.63
N VAL A 88 0.14 3.02 1.50
CA VAL A 88 -0.66 1.82 1.29
C VAL A 88 0.16 0.76 0.61
N THR A 89 0.10 -0.48 1.03
CA THR A 89 0.76 -1.59 0.33
C THR A 89 -0.25 -2.66 -0.04
N GLU A 90 0.07 -3.47 -1.04
CA GLU A 90 -0.71 -4.64 -1.41
C GLU A 90 0.19 -5.86 -1.38
N HIS A 91 -0.29 -6.94 -0.81
CA HIS A 91 0.51 -8.13 -0.54
C HIS A 91 -0.27 -9.37 -0.90
N GLU A 92 0.43 -10.34 -1.48
CA GLU A 92 -0.14 -11.61 -1.89
C GLU A 92 0.58 -12.77 -1.22
N ARG A 93 -0.13 -13.83 -0.86
CA ARG A 93 0.47 -15.13 -0.56
C ARG A 93 -0.31 -16.23 -1.24
N GLU A 94 0.39 -17.29 -1.61
CA GLU A 94 -0.25 -18.52 -2.08
C GLU A 94 -0.90 -19.21 -0.87
N VAL A 95 -2.13 -19.68 -1.06
CA VAL A 95 -2.86 -20.46 -0.06
C VAL A 95 -3.16 -21.84 -0.62
N ASN A 96 -2.88 -22.87 0.18
CA ASN A 96 -3.26 -24.23 -0.15
C ASN A 96 -4.69 -24.45 0.36
N GLU A 97 -5.54 -25.08 -0.45
CA GLU A 97 -6.86 -25.57 -0.04
C GLU A 97 -6.76 -26.71 0.99
#